data_AF-A0A1S1YWA8-F1
#
_entry.id   AF-A0A1S1YWA8-F1
#
_cell.length_a   1.000
_cell.length_b   1.000
_cell.length_c   1.000
_cell.angle_alpha   90.00
_cell.angle_beta   90.00
_cell.angle_gamma   90.00
#
_symmetry.space_group_name_H-M   'P 1'
#
loop_
_entity.id
_entity.type
_entity.pdbx_description
1 polymer ?
#
loop_
_entity_poly.entity_id
_entity_poly.type
_entity_poly.pdbx_seq_one_letter_code
_entity_poly.pdbx_strand_id
1 'polypeptide(L)'
;MKTITFFLFLAIPLSLIGQGKIDSIKKSTKSKSEQKSYYTSSSDNNNSNNYSVLGDVLLTVINMVPSESELTQMHGAPMRLQKYPYYSKGAGKTSRNMEGRTYFTSEFEANYIWESNNLQGGNIKARLNFSPKFSASVKGNFYKEQIENYSPDYLGTLHANASYHLFAYTGFDGWAGVGYSHLFVADDFSGWNINLGTEIYLFKPISLYTEWYFSFLDDDVSMVEGTVAMKLYINRFYFQGGYNELKVNDIRLSGPMLGIGLVL
;
A
#
# COMPACT_ATOMS: atom_id res chain seq x y z
N MET A 1 -34.59 10.94 -18.23
CA MET A 1 -33.52 10.21 -17.52
C MET A 1 -32.24 11.02 -17.69
N LYS A 2 -31.74 11.65 -16.61
CA LYS A 2 -30.57 12.52 -16.67
C LYS A 2 -29.33 11.69 -16.35
N THR A 3 -28.49 11.45 -17.35
CA THR A 3 -27.17 10.83 -17.20
C THR A 3 -26.25 11.82 -16.49
N ILE A 4 -25.93 11.53 -15.22
CA ILE A 4 -24.91 12.25 -14.48
C ILE A 4 -23.58 11.60 -14.84
N THR A 5 -22.85 12.22 -15.76
CA THR A 5 -21.49 11.82 -16.11
C THR A 5 -20.54 12.35 -15.03
N PHE A 6 -20.10 11.49 -14.13
CA PHE A 6 -19.13 11.81 -13.09
C PHE A 6 -17.72 11.86 -13.71
N PHE A 7 -17.27 13.06 -14.08
CA PHE A 7 -15.90 13.28 -14.53
C PHE A 7 -15.00 13.41 -13.30
N LEU A 8 -14.40 12.28 -12.88
CA LEU A 8 -13.37 12.28 -11.86
C LEU A 8 -12.06 12.78 -12.50
N PHE A 9 -11.83 14.08 -12.44
CA PHE A 9 -10.51 14.66 -12.73
C PHE A 9 -9.55 14.23 -11.60
N LEU A 10 -8.90 13.08 -11.78
CA LEU A 10 -7.65 12.78 -11.10
C LEU A 10 -6.63 13.82 -11.58
N ALA A 11 -6.42 14.86 -10.77
CA ALA A 11 -5.33 15.79 -10.95
C ALA A 11 -4.02 15.01 -10.78
N ILE A 12 -3.49 14.48 -11.88
CA ILE A 12 -2.14 13.90 -11.92
C ILE A 12 -1.19 15.09 -11.78
N PRO A 13 -0.42 15.21 -10.68
CA PRO A 13 0.62 16.21 -10.62
C PRO A 13 1.64 15.87 -11.72
N LEU A 14 1.69 16.69 -12.77
CA LEU A 14 2.79 16.71 -13.72
C LEU A 14 4.03 17.21 -12.96
N SER A 15 4.73 16.30 -12.29
CA SER A 15 6.03 16.61 -11.70
C SER A 15 6.99 16.91 -12.84
N LEU A 16 7.31 18.20 -12.99
CA LEU A 16 8.39 18.70 -13.82
C LEU A 16 9.65 17.84 -13.59
N ILE A 17 10.30 17.52 -14.70
CA ILE A 17 11.47 16.65 -14.83
C ILE A 17 12.60 17.18 -13.94
N GLY A 18 12.69 16.67 -12.71
CA GLY A 18 13.83 16.86 -11.83
C GLY A 18 14.73 15.63 -11.92
N GLN A 19 15.97 15.81 -12.37
CA GLN A 19 17.01 14.78 -12.26
C GLN A 19 17.65 14.85 -10.85
N GLY A 20 18.14 13.73 -10.35
CA GLY A 20 18.84 13.64 -9.06
C GLY A 20 17.90 13.54 -7.87
N LYS A 21 16.70 12.96 -8.04
CA LYS A 21 15.74 12.79 -6.94
C LYS A 21 16.25 11.77 -5.91
N ILE A 22 16.89 10.68 -6.34
CA ILE A 22 17.45 9.69 -5.41
C ILE A 22 18.62 10.30 -4.62
N ASP A 23 19.48 11.07 -5.29
CA ASP A 23 20.55 11.82 -4.62
C ASP A 23 19.99 12.87 -3.63
N SER A 24 18.92 13.54 -4.01
CA SER A 24 18.21 14.46 -3.10
C SER A 24 17.69 13.73 -1.86
N ILE A 25 17.16 12.51 -2.02
CA ILE A 25 16.70 11.69 -0.90
C ILE A 25 17.90 11.37 0.01
N LYS A 26 19.01 10.88 -0.55
CA LYS A 26 20.26 10.59 0.17
C LYS A 26 20.74 11.79 0.99
N LYS A 27 20.71 13.00 0.42
CA LYS A 27 21.13 14.24 1.11
C LYS A 27 20.16 14.65 2.21
N SER A 28 18.86 14.50 1.96
CA SER A 28 17.81 14.84 2.93
C SER A 28 17.82 13.94 4.17
N THR A 29 18.23 12.68 4.02
CA THR A 29 18.33 11.74 5.14
C THR A 29 19.61 11.95 5.94
N LYS A 30 20.74 12.31 5.29
CA LYS A 30 22.01 12.62 5.97
C LYS A 30 22.00 13.92 6.76
N SER A 31 21.45 14.99 6.20
CA SER A 31 21.42 16.30 6.87
C SER A 31 20.64 16.29 8.20
N LYS A 32 19.64 15.41 8.32
CA LYS A 32 18.92 15.19 9.59
C LYS A 32 19.70 14.35 10.60
N SER A 33 20.49 13.36 10.17
CA SER A 33 21.30 12.56 11.08
C SER A 33 22.49 13.34 11.68
N GLU A 34 23.06 14.29 10.92
CA GLU A 34 24.21 15.10 11.36
C GLU A 34 23.85 16.24 12.33
N GLN A 35 22.58 16.67 12.43
CA GLN A 35 22.17 17.71 13.39
C GLN A 35 22.07 17.23 14.85
N LYS A 36 22.38 15.96 15.15
CA LYS A 36 22.47 15.44 16.52
C LYS A 36 23.86 15.63 17.13
N SER A 37 24.28 16.87 17.39
CA SER A 37 25.29 17.18 18.44
C SER A 37 25.48 18.68 18.69
N TYR A 38 24.75 19.22 19.67
CA TYR A 38 25.23 20.11 20.75
C TYR A 38 24.04 20.35 21.70
N TYR A 39 23.87 19.46 22.69
CA TYR A 39 22.97 19.72 23.80
C TYR A 39 23.63 20.72 24.75
N THR A 40 23.11 21.95 24.80
CA THR A 40 23.00 22.68 26.06
C THR A 40 21.64 22.33 26.66
N SER A 41 21.66 21.74 27.84
CA SER A 41 20.48 21.29 28.57
C SER A 41 19.60 22.49 28.93
N SER A 42 18.43 22.60 28.32
CA SER A 42 17.30 23.33 28.89
C SER A 42 16.09 22.41 28.88
N SER A 43 15.66 22.05 30.08
CA SER A 43 14.53 21.18 30.37
C SER A 43 13.23 21.90 30.04
N ASP A 44 12.66 21.64 28.86
CA ASP A 44 11.24 21.86 28.59
C ASP A 44 10.54 20.52 28.36
N ASN A 45 9.75 20.15 29.35
CA ASN A 45 9.06 18.89 29.48
C ASN A 45 7.74 18.95 28.68
N ASN A 46 7.83 18.91 27.35
CA ASN A 46 6.65 18.81 26.49
C ASN A 46 6.47 17.36 26.03
N ASN A 47 5.72 16.63 26.86
CA ASN A 47 5.23 15.30 26.57
C ASN A 47 4.16 15.39 25.45
N SER A 48 4.59 15.38 24.18
CA SER A 48 3.68 15.38 23.04
C SER A 48 3.23 13.95 22.72
N ASN A 49 2.07 13.59 23.27
CA ASN A 49 1.36 12.32 23.06
C ASN A 49 0.83 12.16 21.62
N ASN A 50 1.70 12.12 20.61
CA ASN A 50 1.33 11.90 19.21
C ASN A 50 0.87 10.46 18.89
N TYR A 51 0.97 9.53 19.84
CA TYR A 51 0.48 8.15 19.70
C TYR A 51 -1.04 7.99 19.87
N SER A 52 -1.75 9.02 20.35
CA SER A 52 -3.19 8.96 20.62
C SER A 52 -4.05 9.06 19.36
N VAL A 53 -3.73 9.98 18.45
CA VAL A 53 -4.62 10.34 17.33
C VAL A 53 -4.78 9.21 16.30
N LEU A 54 -3.69 8.51 15.96
CA LEU A 54 -3.77 7.38 15.02
C LEU A 54 -4.47 6.16 15.64
N GLY A 55 -4.26 5.92 16.94
CA GLY A 55 -4.98 4.91 17.70
C GLY A 55 -6.48 5.20 17.74
N ASP A 56 -6.86 6.45 17.99
CA ASP A 56 -8.26 6.88 18.04
C ASP A 56 -8.96 6.76 16.68
N VAL A 57 -8.29 7.10 15.59
CA VAL A 57 -8.82 6.92 14.22
C VAL A 57 -9.02 5.42 13.92
N LEU A 58 -8.03 4.58 14.24
CA LEU A 58 -8.12 3.12 14.05
C LEU A 58 -9.29 2.52 14.86
N LEU A 59 -9.39 2.87 16.14
CA LEU A 59 -10.46 2.39 17.02
C LEU A 59 -11.84 2.88 16.55
N THR A 60 -11.93 4.13 16.09
CA THR A 60 -13.18 4.68 15.54
C THR A 60 -13.62 3.91 14.30
N VAL A 61 -12.70 3.65 13.36
CA VAL A 61 -13.01 2.87 12.15
C VAL A 61 -13.43 1.45 12.52
N ILE A 62 -12.75 0.79 13.46
CA ILE A 62 -13.10 -0.56 13.92
C ILE A 62 -14.51 -0.59 14.55
N ASN A 63 -14.85 0.41 15.36
CA ASN A 63 -16.15 0.47 16.06
C ASN A 63 -17.33 0.79 15.13
N MET A 64 -17.09 1.33 13.93
CA MET A 64 -18.13 1.59 12.93
C MET A 64 -18.41 0.38 12.02
N VAL A 65 -17.62 -0.70 12.12
CA VAL A 65 -17.78 -1.90 11.31
C VAL A 65 -18.80 -2.83 11.96
N PRO A 66 -19.88 -3.25 11.24
CA PRO A 66 -20.82 -4.24 11.74
C PRO A 66 -20.12 -5.54 12.13
N SER A 67 -20.52 -6.13 13.25
CA SER A 67 -19.92 -7.38 13.70
C SER A 67 -20.25 -8.54 12.76
N GLU A 68 -19.35 -9.54 12.67
CA GLU A 68 -19.60 -10.78 11.90
C GLU A 68 -20.90 -11.47 12.32
N SER A 69 -21.27 -11.40 13.61
CA SER A 69 -22.53 -11.94 14.13
C SER A 69 -23.74 -11.21 13.56
N GLU A 70 -23.73 -9.88 13.53
CA GLU A 70 -24.81 -9.07 12.93
C GLU A 70 -24.94 -9.36 11.44
N LEU A 71 -23.82 -9.39 10.72
CA LEU A 71 -23.79 -9.69 9.29
C LEU A 71 -24.25 -11.12 8.98
N THR A 72 -23.93 -12.08 9.86
CA THR A 72 -24.36 -13.48 9.71
C THR A 72 -25.83 -13.64 10.05
N GLN A 73 -26.36 -12.91 11.03
CA GLN A 73 -27.81 -12.86 11.29
C GLN A 73 -28.58 -12.25 10.12
N MET A 74 -28.04 -11.21 9.48
CA MET A 74 -28.67 -10.57 8.31
C MET A 74 -28.60 -11.43 7.04
N HIS A 75 -27.51 -12.17 6.83
CA HIS A 75 -27.23 -12.85 5.55
C HIS A 75 -27.14 -14.38 5.62
N GLY A 76 -27.30 -14.99 6.78
CA GLY A 76 -27.49 -16.44 6.97
C GLY A 76 -26.25 -17.34 6.85
N ALA A 77 -25.08 -16.82 6.45
CA ALA A 77 -23.84 -17.62 6.35
C ALA A 77 -22.59 -16.75 6.52
N PRO A 78 -21.51 -17.21 7.18
CA PRO A 78 -20.30 -16.42 7.36
C PRO A 78 -19.55 -16.18 6.05
N MET A 79 -18.73 -15.13 6.01
CA MET A 79 -17.84 -14.84 4.88
C MET A 79 -16.71 -15.87 4.82
N ARG A 80 -16.30 -16.25 3.61
CA ARG A 80 -15.23 -17.24 3.38
C ARG A 80 -14.30 -16.77 2.26
N LEU A 81 -13.04 -17.17 2.30
CA LEU A 81 -12.10 -16.90 1.22
C LEU A 81 -12.49 -17.70 -0.03
N GLN A 82 -12.41 -17.05 -1.19
CA GLN A 82 -12.50 -17.70 -2.49
C GLN A 82 -11.11 -18.07 -3.02
N LYS A 83 -11.02 -19.11 -3.84
CA LYS A 83 -9.76 -19.51 -4.50
C LYS A 83 -9.08 -18.38 -5.27
N TYR A 84 -9.88 -17.52 -5.92
CA TYR A 84 -9.44 -16.30 -6.57
C TYR A 84 -10.65 -15.37 -6.79
N PRO A 85 -10.45 -14.06 -7.00
CA PRO A 85 -11.53 -13.13 -7.27
C PRO A 85 -12.36 -13.53 -8.49
N TYR A 86 -13.68 -13.43 -8.38
CA TYR A 86 -14.62 -13.82 -9.45
C TYR A 86 -14.67 -15.33 -9.78
N TYR A 87 -14.25 -16.21 -8.86
CA TYR A 87 -14.39 -17.66 -8.98
C TYR A 87 -15.86 -18.11 -9.06
N SER A 88 -16.67 -17.77 -8.05
CA SER A 88 -18.09 -18.12 -8.02
C SER A 88 -18.96 -17.00 -8.62
N LYS A 89 -20.24 -17.28 -8.89
CA LYS A 89 -21.22 -16.25 -9.25
C LYS A 89 -21.39 -15.31 -8.05
N GLY A 90 -20.61 -14.23 -8.03
CA GLY A 90 -20.63 -13.26 -6.94
C GLY A 90 -19.22 -12.96 -6.43
N ALA A 91 -18.69 -11.88 -7.00
CA ALA A 91 -17.58 -10.98 -6.67
C ALA A 91 -16.54 -11.29 -5.55
N GLY A 92 -15.38 -10.66 -5.71
CA GLY A 92 -14.37 -10.40 -4.68
C GLY A 92 -13.52 -11.54 -4.17
N LYS A 93 -12.59 -11.21 -3.27
CA LYS A 93 -11.72 -12.16 -2.55
C LYS A 93 -12.49 -13.07 -1.59
N THR A 94 -13.67 -12.64 -1.15
CA THR A 94 -14.49 -13.36 -0.18
C THR A 94 -15.90 -13.58 -0.71
N SER A 95 -16.57 -14.65 -0.29
CA SER A 95 -17.96 -14.93 -0.63
C SER A 95 -18.63 -15.77 0.44
N ARG A 96 -19.96 -15.71 0.51
CA ARG A 96 -20.78 -16.59 1.36
C ARG A 96 -21.10 -17.92 0.65
N ASN A 97 -20.86 -18.01 -0.66
CA ASN A 97 -21.06 -19.24 -1.42
C ASN A 97 -20.11 -20.34 -0.92
N MET A 98 -20.63 -21.55 -0.74
CA MET A 98 -19.83 -22.71 -0.36
C MET A 98 -18.98 -23.22 -1.53
N GLU A 99 -19.44 -23.03 -2.75
CA GLU A 99 -18.70 -23.38 -3.96
C GLU A 99 -17.51 -22.43 -4.14
N GLY A 100 -16.29 -23.00 -4.12
CA GLY A 100 -15.07 -22.21 -4.33
C GLY A 100 -14.39 -21.71 -3.08
N ARG A 101 -14.83 -22.15 -1.90
CA ARG A 101 -14.12 -21.94 -0.65
C ARG A 101 -12.67 -22.42 -0.73
N THR A 102 -11.78 -21.65 -0.12
CA THR A 102 -10.43 -22.08 0.26
C THR A 102 -10.17 -21.74 1.73
N TYR A 103 -9.14 -22.36 2.32
CA TYR A 103 -8.70 -22.06 3.69
C TYR A 103 -7.73 -20.89 3.75
N PHE A 104 -6.88 -20.77 2.74
CA PHE A 104 -5.95 -19.67 2.57
C PHE A 104 -5.81 -19.33 1.08
N THR A 105 -5.31 -18.14 0.80
CA THR A 105 -4.91 -17.73 -0.55
C THR A 105 -3.56 -17.04 -0.51
N SER A 106 -2.74 -17.24 -1.53
CA SER A 106 -1.50 -16.49 -1.71
C SER A 106 -1.59 -15.63 -2.96
N GLU A 107 -1.31 -14.35 -2.84
CA GLU A 107 -1.29 -13.37 -3.93
C GLU A 107 0.15 -12.90 -4.16
N PHE A 108 0.60 -12.98 -5.41
CA PHE A 108 1.91 -12.52 -5.84
C PHE A 108 1.73 -11.44 -6.90
N GLU A 109 2.48 -10.36 -6.80
CA GLU A 109 2.48 -9.24 -7.74
C GLU A 109 3.90 -8.90 -8.17
N ALA A 110 4.05 -8.55 -9.44
CA ALA A 110 5.24 -7.94 -9.98
C ALA A 110 4.84 -6.76 -10.86
N ASN A 111 5.39 -5.59 -10.57
CA ASN A 111 5.05 -4.35 -11.23
C ASN A 111 6.30 -3.63 -11.71
N TYR A 112 6.15 -2.93 -12.82
CA TYR A 112 7.11 -1.98 -13.36
C TYR A 112 6.54 -0.57 -13.21
N ILE A 113 7.38 0.36 -12.77
CA ILE A 113 7.04 1.75 -12.51
C ILE A 113 7.90 2.63 -13.42
N TRP A 114 7.25 3.54 -14.12
CA TRP A 114 7.93 4.48 -15.01
C TRP A 114 7.64 5.90 -14.57
N GLU A 115 8.63 6.60 -14.01
CA GLU A 115 8.50 7.99 -13.60
C GLU A 115 9.05 8.95 -14.66
N SER A 116 10.23 8.65 -15.20
CA SER A 116 10.81 9.37 -16.34
C SER A 116 11.73 8.46 -17.15
N ASN A 117 12.26 8.95 -18.27
CA ASN A 117 13.26 8.19 -19.06
C ASN A 117 14.48 7.78 -18.23
N ASN A 118 14.81 8.61 -17.23
CA ASN A 118 16.00 8.45 -16.41
C ASN A 118 15.69 7.82 -15.05
N LEU A 119 14.41 7.74 -14.64
CA LEU A 119 14.01 7.17 -13.34
C LEU A 119 12.93 6.12 -13.54
N GLN A 120 13.29 4.89 -13.23
CA GLN A 120 12.45 3.71 -13.39
C GLN A 120 12.50 2.90 -12.10
N GLY A 121 11.47 2.11 -11.87
CA GLY A 121 11.44 1.22 -10.74
C GLY A 121 10.61 -0.03 -10.99
N GLY A 122 10.53 -0.85 -9.97
CA GLY A 122 9.66 -2.00 -9.93
C GLY A 122 9.34 -2.37 -8.51
N ASN A 123 8.28 -3.15 -8.36
CA ASN A 123 7.92 -3.69 -7.06
C ASN A 123 7.47 -5.14 -7.17
N ILE A 124 7.74 -5.88 -6.11
CA ILE A 124 7.30 -7.25 -5.93
C ILE A 124 6.56 -7.32 -4.61
N LYS A 125 5.41 -7.97 -4.61
CA LYS A 125 4.62 -8.17 -3.39
C LYS A 125 4.15 -9.61 -3.28
N ALA A 126 4.18 -10.12 -2.07
CA ALA A 126 3.54 -11.37 -1.69
C ALA A 126 2.56 -11.10 -0.54
N ARG A 127 1.34 -11.61 -0.63
CA ARG A 127 0.33 -11.55 0.42
C ARG A 127 -0.26 -12.92 0.67
N LEU A 128 -0.32 -13.33 1.93
CA LEU A 128 -0.99 -14.55 2.38
C LEU A 128 -2.24 -14.14 3.17
N ASN A 129 -3.42 -14.52 2.67
CA ASN A 129 -4.66 -14.42 3.44
C ASN A 129 -4.92 -15.77 4.10
N PHE A 130 -4.83 -15.82 5.43
CA PHE A 130 -5.07 -17.05 6.22
C PHE A 130 -6.52 -17.14 6.70
N SER A 131 -7.28 -16.06 6.58
CA SER A 131 -8.73 -16.03 6.77
C SER A 131 -9.33 -14.85 6.01
N PRO A 132 -10.67 -14.71 5.93
CA PRO A 132 -11.31 -13.52 5.38
C PRO A 132 -10.94 -12.22 6.10
N LYS A 133 -10.49 -12.32 7.36
CA LYS A 133 -10.26 -11.17 8.25
C LYS A 133 -8.80 -10.84 8.48
N PHE A 134 -7.88 -11.69 8.06
CA PHE A 134 -6.49 -11.53 8.42
C PHE A 134 -5.55 -11.95 7.30
N SER A 135 -4.52 -11.13 7.09
CA SER A 135 -3.48 -11.38 6.10
C SER A 135 -2.11 -10.94 6.59
N ALA A 136 -1.08 -11.48 5.97
CA ALA A 136 0.31 -11.05 6.11
C ALA A 136 0.86 -10.74 4.73
N SER A 137 1.69 -9.72 4.60
CA SER A 137 2.28 -9.34 3.32
C SER A 137 3.69 -8.81 3.44
N VAL A 138 4.47 -9.06 2.39
CA VAL A 138 5.80 -8.46 2.17
C VAL A 138 5.79 -7.76 0.81
N LYS A 139 6.23 -6.52 0.77
CA LYS A 139 6.38 -5.72 -0.46
C LYS A 139 7.78 -5.14 -0.52
N GLY A 140 8.47 -5.33 -1.63
CA GLY A 140 9.75 -4.69 -1.92
C GLY A 140 9.64 -3.79 -3.14
N ASN A 141 10.20 -2.59 -3.08
CA ASN A 141 10.32 -1.69 -4.23
C ASN A 141 11.80 -1.42 -4.51
N PHE A 142 12.12 -1.21 -5.78
CA PHE A 142 13.46 -0.87 -6.24
C PHE A 142 13.35 0.22 -7.30
N TYR A 143 14.13 1.28 -7.15
CA TYR A 143 14.22 2.38 -8.10
C TYR A 143 15.66 2.58 -8.54
N LYS A 144 15.81 2.93 -9.80
CA LYS A 144 17.08 3.27 -10.44
C LYS A 144 16.93 4.61 -11.15
N GLU A 145 17.82 5.54 -10.82
CA GLU A 145 17.97 6.81 -11.50
C GLU A 145 19.28 6.85 -12.29
N GLN A 146 19.21 7.14 -13.58
CA GLN A 146 20.36 7.39 -14.43
C GLN A 146 20.60 8.89 -14.57
N ILE A 147 21.70 9.37 -14.00
CA ILE A 147 22.14 10.76 -14.17
C ILE A 147 23.14 10.82 -15.33
N GLU A 148 23.04 11.85 -16.16
CA GLU A 148 23.91 12.04 -17.32
C GLU A 148 25.38 12.22 -16.85
N ASN A 149 26.30 11.42 -17.37
CA ASN A 149 27.74 11.41 -17.02
C ASN A 149 28.10 10.94 -15.59
N TYR A 150 27.17 10.32 -14.85
CA TYR A 150 27.43 9.75 -13.52
C TYR A 150 26.98 8.28 -13.40
N SER A 151 27.47 7.59 -12.37
CA SER A 151 26.99 6.26 -12.00
C SER A 151 25.52 6.31 -11.61
N PRO A 152 24.71 5.27 -11.93
CA PRO A 152 23.31 5.23 -11.55
C PRO A 152 23.14 5.22 -10.03
N ASP A 153 22.11 5.91 -9.59
CA ASP A 153 21.67 5.92 -8.20
C ASP A 153 20.56 4.90 -7.98
N TYR A 154 20.54 4.32 -6.78
CA TYR A 154 19.61 3.28 -6.38
C TYR A 154 18.90 3.64 -5.08
N LEU A 155 17.65 3.24 -4.99
CA LEU A 155 16.80 3.37 -3.82
C LEU A 155 15.94 2.10 -3.71
N GLY A 156 15.79 1.57 -2.50
CA GLY A 156 14.90 0.45 -2.25
C GLY A 156 14.02 0.67 -1.03
N THR A 157 12.84 0.04 -1.02
CA THR A 157 12.01 -0.04 0.18
C THR A 157 11.58 -1.49 0.40
N LEU A 158 11.38 -1.86 1.67
CA LEU A 158 10.81 -3.13 2.07
C LEU A 158 9.76 -2.89 3.16
N HIS A 159 8.59 -3.48 3.01
CA HIS A 159 7.50 -3.45 3.97
C HIS A 159 7.11 -4.88 4.32
N ALA A 160 7.00 -5.19 5.61
CA ALA A 160 6.45 -6.44 6.12
C ALA A 160 5.29 -6.12 7.08
N ASN A 161 4.09 -6.61 6.79
CA ASN A 161 2.87 -6.19 7.49
C ASN A 161 1.97 -7.37 7.85
N ALA A 162 1.29 -7.24 8.99
CA ALA A 162 0.12 -8.03 9.34
C ALA A 162 -1.11 -7.11 9.29
N SER A 163 -2.16 -7.53 8.59
CA SER A 163 -3.34 -6.71 8.34
C SER A 163 -4.62 -7.39 8.79
N TYR A 164 -5.52 -6.60 9.35
CA TYR A 164 -6.90 -6.95 9.67
C TYR A 164 -7.86 -6.36 8.64
N HIS A 165 -8.68 -7.20 8.02
CA HIS A 165 -9.65 -6.81 7.01
C HIS A 165 -10.96 -6.39 7.69
N LEU A 166 -11.01 -5.09 7.99
CA LEU A 166 -12.17 -4.39 8.53
C LEU A 166 -13.42 -4.73 7.73
N PHE A 167 -13.34 -4.58 6.42
CA PHE A 167 -14.43 -4.92 5.49
C PHE A 167 -14.00 -6.09 4.63
N ALA A 168 -14.77 -7.17 4.68
CA ALA A 168 -14.49 -8.39 3.91
C ALA A 168 -15.81 -8.86 3.29
N TYR A 169 -16.32 -8.10 2.33
CA TYR A 169 -17.57 -8.35 1.63
C TYR A 169 -17.30 -8.83 0.21
N THR A 170 -18.31 -9.47 -0.39
CA THR A 170 -18.24 -10.01 -1.76
C THR A 170 -17.83 -8.94 -2.79
N GLY A 171 -18.21 -7.67 -2.62
CA GLY A 171 -17.86 -6.58 -3.55
C GLY A 171 -16.74 -5.66 -3.07
N PHE A 172 -16.29 -5.80 -1.83
CA PHE A 172 -15.48 -4.78 -1.17
C PHE A 172 -14.59 -5.39 -0.09
N ASP A 173 -13.29 -5.16 -0.23
CA ASP A 173 -12.29 -5.51 0.76
C ASP A 173 -11.62 -4.24 1.27
N GLY A 174 -11.44 -4.11 2.57
CA GLY A 174 -10.82 -2.96 3.21
C GLY A 174 -10.07 -3.40 4.45
N TRP A 175 -8.80 -3.04 4.54
CA TRP A 175 -7.92 -3.50 5.61
C TRP A 175 -7.08 -2.37 6.20
N ALA A 176 -6.74 -2.56 7.46
CA ALA A 176 -5.72 -1.80 8.16
C ALA A 176 -4.74 -2.77 8.79
N GLY A 177 -3.46 -2.40 8.86
CA GLY A 177 -2.45 -3.25 9.47
C GLY A 177 -1.26 -2.47 9.96
N VAL A 178 -0.37 -3.21 10.59
CA VAL A 178 0.84 -2.70 11.23
C VAL A 178 2.00 -3.60 10.85
N GLY A 179 3.19 -3.04 10.87
CA GLY A 179 4.36 -3.79 10.45
C GLY A 179 5.65 -3.03 10.57
N TYR A 180 6.65 -3.54 9.86
CA TYR A 180 7.99 -2.97 9.81
C TYR A 180 8.34 -2.54 8.39
N SER A 181 9.03 -1.41 8.27
CA SER A 181 9.50 -0.85 7.00
C SER A 181 10.99 -0.58 7.06
N HIS A 182 11.63 -0.71 5.91
CA HIS A 182 13.05 -0.46 5.73
C HIS A 182 13.28 0.31 4.43
N LEU A 183 14.14 1.32 4.48
CA LEU A 183 14.54 2.16 3.37
C LEU A 183 16.03 1.90 3.10
N PHE A 184 16.31 1.32 1.94
CA PHE A 184 17.66 1.09 1.43
C PHE A 184 18.10 2.33 0.66
N VAL A 185 18.94 3.13 1.29
CA VAL A 185 19.59 4.30 0.68
C VAL A 185 21.07 4.31 1.10
N ALA A 186 21.78 5.45 1.04
CA ALA A 186 23.18 5.49 1.43
C ALA A 186 23.44 5.06 2.88
N ASP A 187 22.45 5.29 3.75
CA ASP A 187 22.36 4.79 5.12
C ASP A 187 21.05 3.99 5.22
N ASP A 188 21.02 2.94 6.04
CA ASP A 188 19.84 2.09 6.19
C ASP A 188 18.90 2.63 7.27
N PHE A 189 17.65 2.94 6.92
CA PHE A 189 16.65 3.43 7.88
C PHE A 189 15.53 2.42 8.05
N SER A 190 15.16 2.15 9.29
CA SER A 190 14.10 1.19 9.59
C SER A 190 13.10 1.76 10.57
N GLY A 191 11.91 1.16 10.65
CA GLY A 191 10.96 1.52 11.69
C GLY A 191 9.57 0.91 11.50
N TRP A 192 8.66 1.29 12.38
CA TRP A 192 7.29 0.82 12.34
C TRP A 192 6.50 1.48 11.21
N ASN A 193 5.52 0.79 10.66
CA ASN A 193 4.57 1.37 9.73
C ASN A 193 3.14 0.92 10.02
N ILE A 194 2.21 1.73 9.52
CA ILE A 194 0.79 1.42 9.44
C ILE A 194 0.45 1.31 7.95
N ASN A 195 -0.26 0.26 7.56
CA ASN A 195 -0.76 0.11 6.19
C ASN A 195 -2.28 0.18 6.14
N LEU A 196 -2.81 0.85 5.13
CA LEU A 196 -4.24 0.93 4.84
C LEU A 196 -4.45 0.54 3.39
N GLY A 197 -5.49 -0.21 3.09
CA GLY A 197 -5.82 -0.49 1.71
C GLY A 197 -7.24 -0.94 1.50
N THR A 198 -7.66 -0.89 0.25
CA THR A 198 -8.99 -1.34 -0.15
C THR A 198 -8.97 -1.86 -1.58
N GLU A 199 -9.87 -2.79 -1.86
CA GLU A 199 -10.14 -3.30 -3.19
C GLU A 199 -11.65 -3.38 -3.42
N ILE A 200 -12.12 -2.68 -4.46
CA ILE A 200 -13.53 -2.62 -4.85
C ILE A 200 -13.73 -3.45 -6.12
N TYR A 201 -14.55 -4.50 -6.04
CA TYR A 201 -14.85 -5.42 -7.13
C TYR A 201 -16.09 -4.94 -7.90
N LEU A 202 -15.85 -4.05 -8.87
CA LEU A 202 -16.91 -3.32 -9.59
C LEU A 202 -17.84 -4.25 -10.38
N PHE A 203 -17.28 -4.96 -11.36
CA PHE A 203 -17.97 -5.93 -12.19
C PHE A 203 -16.92 -6.88 -12.75
N LYS A 204 -17.26 -8.15 -12.96
CA LYS A 204 -16.31 -9.12 -13.50
C LYS A 204 -15.80 -8.64 -14.88
N PRO A 205 -14.47 -8.59 -15.13
CA PRO A 205 -13.35 -9.02 -14.28
C PRO A 205 -12.56 -7.88 -13.61
N ILE A 206 -13.13 -6.69 -13.45
CA ILE A 206 -12.43 -5.45 -13.08
C ILE A 206 -12.55 -5.14 -11.59
N SER A 207 -11.45 -4.74 -10.95
CA SER A 207 -11.45 -4.16 -9.61
C SER A 207 -10.63 -2.88 -9.55
N LEU A 208 -10.92 -2.05 -8.55
CA LEU A 208 -10.12 -0.87 -8.19
C LEU A 208 -9.41 -1.15 -6.86
N TYR A 209 -8.10 -0.99 -6.84
CA TYR A 209 -7.22 -1.34 -5.73
C TYR A 209 -6.46 -0.10 -5.27
N THR A 210 -6.33 0.08 -3.95
CA THR A 210 -5.37 1.03 -3.39
C THR A 210 -4.75 0.49 -2.11
N GLU A 211 -3.49 0.85 -1.87
CA GLU A 211 -2.77 0.50 -0.65
C GLU A 211 -1.74 1.57 -0.34
N TRP A 212 -1.69 1.98 0.92
CA TRP A 212 -0.84 3.03 1.44
C TRP A 212 -0.08 2.53 2.66
N TYR A 213 1.19 2.90 2.77
CA TYR A 213 2.08 2.61 3.86
C TYR A 213 2.56 3.93 4.45
N PHE A 214 2.35 4.12 5.74
CA PHE A 214 2.81 5.27 6.52
C PHE A 214 3.89 4.79 7.47
N SER A 215 5.15 5.08 7.13
CA SER A 215 6.32 4.56 7.83
C SER A 215 6.99 5.65 8.67
N PHE A 216 7.26 5.29 9.92
CA PHE A 216 7.95 6.11 10.91
C PHE A 216 9.32 5.48 11.10
N LEU A 217 10.29 5.92 10.30
CA LEU A 217 11.65 5.38 10.33
C LEU A 217 12.49 6.14 11.36
N ASP A 218 13.62 5.54 11.76
CA ASP A 218 14.60 6.15 12.63
C ASP A 218 15.11 7.51 12.08
N ASP A 219 15.65 8.34 12.98
CA ASP A 219 16.22 9.66 12.67
C ASP A 219 15.26 10.65 11.97
N ASP A 220 13.99 10.64 12.38
CA ASP A 220 12.95 11.56 11.90
C ASP A 220 12.75 11.52 10.37
N VAL A 221 13.04 10.36 9.76
CA VAL A 221 12.76 10.09 8.35
C VAL A 221 11.34 9.59 8.21
N SER A 222 10.48 10.42 7.61
CA SER A 222 9.11 10.03 7.28
C SER A 222 9.06 9.44 5.87
N MET A 223 8.41 8.29 5.71
CA MET A 223 8.21 7.68 4.40
C MET A 223 6.74 7.30 4.19
N VAL A 224 6.16 7.76 3.09
CA VAL A 224 4.80 7.40 2.67
C VAL A 224 4.88 6.75 1.30
N GLU A 225 4.29 5.57 1.15
CA GLU A 225 4.24 4.86 -0.12
C GLU A 225 2.80 4.48 -0.45
N GLY A 226 2.36 4.71 -1.69
CA GLY A 226 0.98 4.52 -2.12
C GLY A 226 0.89 3.88 -3.50
N THR A 227 -0.10 3.01 -3.68
CA THR A 227 -0.52 2.47 -4.98
C THR A 227 -2.00 2.74 -5.16
N VAL A 228 -2.38 3.17 -6.36
CA VAL A 228 -3.77 3.17 -6.85
C VAL A 228 -3.76 2.49 -8.20
N ALA A 229 -4.51 1.39 -8.37
CA ALA A 229 -4.48 0.60 -9.58
C ALA A 229 -5.85 0.00 -9.92
N MET A 230 -6.06 -0.25 -11.20
CA MET A 230 -7.15 -1.08 -11.68
C MET A 230 -6.59 -2.48 -11.99
N LYS A 231 -7.24 -3.53 -11.49
CA LYS A 231 -6.88 -4.92 -11.78
C LYS A 231 -7.92 -5.58 -12.69
N LEU A 232 -7.46 -6.30 -13.71
CA LEU A 232 -8.27 -7.11 -14.64
C LEU A 232 -7.99 -8.59 -14.41
N TYR A 233 -8.94 -9.31 -13.83
CA TYR A 233 -8.81 -10.71 -13.45
C TYR A 233 -9.15 -11.69 -14.59
N ILE A 234 -8.23 -12.58 -14.90
CA ILE A 234 -8.42 -13.72 -15.80
C ILE A 234 -8.15 -14.99 -15.01
N ASN A 235 -9.20 -15.55 -14.42
CA ASN A 235 -9.14 -16.64 -13.46
C ASN A 235 -8.20 -16.27 -12.27
N ARG A 236 -7.13 -17.04 -12.10
CA ARG A 236 -6.12 -16.85 -11.05
C ARG A 236 -5.14 -15.71 -11.35
N PHE A 237 -5.02 -15.31 -12.61
CA PHE A 237 -4.10 -14.27 -13.01
C PHE A 237 -4.83 -12.93 -13.06
N TYR A 238 -4.07 -11.84 -12.95
CA TYR A 238 -4.58 -10.53 -13.30
C TYR A 238 -3.49 -9.66 -13.89
N PHE A 239 -3.93 -8.70 -14.71
CA PHE A 239 -3.13 -7.57 -15.13
C PHE A 239 -3.52 -6.37 -14.31
N GLN A 240 -2.57 -5.51 -13.97
CA GLN A 240 -2.89 -4.26 -13.29
C GLN A 240 -2.18 -3.08 -13.91
N GLY A 241 -2.89 -1.95 -13.90
CA GLY A 241 -2.38 -0.67 -14.35
C GLY A 241 -2.84 0.44 -13.42
N GLY A 242 -1.94 1.36 -13.12
CA GLY A 242 -2.21 2.35 -12.09
C GLY A 242 -1.10 3.38 -11.94
N TYR A 243 -1.02 3.91 -10.74
CA TYR A 243 -0.05 4.91 -10.33
C TYR A 243 0.55 4.51 -8.99
N ASN A 244 1.86 4.69 -8.86
CA ASN A 244 2.58 4.48 -7.62
C ASN A 244 3.26 5.77 -7.19
N GLU A 245 3.25 6.04 -5.89
CA GLU A 245 3.87 7.19 -5.27
C GLU A 245 4.73 6.72 -4.08
N LEU A 246 5.94 7.26 -3.98
CA LEU A 246 6.84 7.12 -2.85
C LEU A 246 7.29 8.53 -2.47
N LYS A 247 6.99 8.93 -1.24
CA LYS A 247 7.45 10.18 -0.63
C LYS A 247 8.40 9.85 0.51
N VAL A 248 9.63 10.31 0.42
CA VAL A 248 10.62 10.24 1.50
C VAL A 248 10.98 11.67 1.89
N ASN A 249 10.74 12.04 3.15
CA ASN A 249 10.76 13.43 3.60
C ASN A 249 9.89 14.32 2.67
N ASP A 250 10.46 15.34 2.04
CA ASP A 250 9.75 16.24 1.12
C ASP A 250 9.90 15.87 -0.36
N ILE A 251 10.61 14.78 -0.66
CA ILE A 251 10.94 14.38 -2.03
C ILE A 251 9.99 13.27 -2.48
N ARG A 252 9.44 13.42 -3.69
CA ARG A 252 8.45 12.52 -4.28
C ARG A 252 8.98 11.85 -5.53
N LEU A 253 8.89 10.53 -5.54
CA LEU A 253 8.99 9.65 -6.68
C LEU A 253 7.59 9.14 -7.01
N SER A 254 7.15 9.30 -8.25
CA SER A 254 5.77 8.98 -8.61
C SER A 254 5.64 8.74 -10.10
N GLY A 255 4.92 7.69 -10.48
CA GLY A 255 4.78 7.36 -11.90
C GLY A 255 3.70 6.33 -12.21
N PRO A 256 3.27 6.24 -13.48
CA PRO A 256 2.47 5.13 -13.97
C PRO A 256 3.12 3.78 -13.67
N MET A 257 2.28 2.81 -13.36
CA MET A 257 2.64 1.45 -13.01
C MET A 257 1.87 0.47 -13.88
N LEU A 258 2.55 -0.56 -14.38
CA LEU A 258 1.93 -1.71 -15.03
C LEU A 258 2.49 -2.99 -14.43
N GLY A 259 1.67 -4.02 -14.31
CA GLY A 259 2.15 -5.28 -13.78
C GLY A 259 1.18 -6.43 -13.92
N ILE A 260 1.59 -7.53 -13.34
CA ILE A 260 0.86 -8.79 -13.34
C ILE A 260 0.79 -9.34 -11.92
N GLY A 261 -0.22 -10.16 -11.68
CA GLY A 261 -0.28 -10.93 -10.45
C GLY A 261 -0.98 -12.27 -10.62
N LEU A 262 -0.84 -13.08 -9.57
CA LEU A 262 -1.32 -14.44 -9.49
C LEU A 262 -1.89 -14.70 -8.10
N VAL A 263 -3.08 -15.27 -8.04
CA VAL A 263 -3.74 -15.74 -6.82
C VAL A 263 -3.79 -17.27 -6.83
N LEU A 264 -3.26 -17.88 -5.77
CA LEU A 264 -3.21 -19.33 -5.55
C LEU A 264 -4.10 -19.76 -4.38
#